data_AF-A0A7C1IY96-F1
#
_entry.id   AF-A0A7C1IY96-F1
#
_cell.length_a   1.000
_cell.length_b   1.000
_cell.length_c   1.000
_cell.angle_alpha   90.00
_cell.angle_beta   90.00
_cell.angle_gamma   90.00
#
_symmetry.space_group_name_H-M   'P 1'
#
loop_
_entity.id
_entity.type
_entity.pdbx_description
1 polymer ?
#
loop_
_entity_poly.entity_id
_entity_poly.type
_entity_poly.pdbx_seq_one_letter_code
_entity_poly.pdbx_strand_id
1 'polypeptide(L)'
;MTSMFNKLFTVTHADQARVRTLIGVALTMMSLYTVYALLLESEGMGESLFQGVVNGEIGAIIATVATYGLGIGVIITARRGLIDTSGWLLIGLWLASGVMLGFRAGFTNPDDGTLLMILVIFGAVFLKPRNMMFIIPGAVIILAVSALRLSALGEIPISFEEFASLSFQFVGIGVLFLLFQRTRETETAEALNTIAQERLNLATLTTQIASLVLQRTALNETLDASVNEILTKYPRAYHVQIFLLDESRRTARLAASTGEVGALLLERKHSLPVGSQSVIGQVTGLGKIVVARAGSTETVHRRNEFLPETVVEAAFPLRIGDLVIGALDMQSKHIDAFAEGDLPIFQALADNIAIAIDNARLIEQTEARALENEQLAQQANLALREVERLNRELTAQSWENFIAEREDESGLTLDLHANTIKNRAEWTETLSEAIRFNHVVQRQTERGEQIITVPIMVRGQVVGAMEFEVESDTPLPPEDLEMIREVSERLGVAAENARLFQNNRRAAQREATLNAIATRLQASNSIDNVLGEAARGLRETLGANKIAIRIGTPPAKSGEMNGGANGGNGSKA
;
A
#
# COMPACT_ATOMS: atom_id res chain seq x y z
N MET A 1 -42.26 8.99 20.21
CA MET A 1 -42.12 10.07 21.22
C MET A 1 -40.67 10.36 21.60
N THR A 2 -39.79 9.36 21.68
CA THR A 2 -38.35 9.49 22.00
C THR A 2 -37.53 10.30 20.98
N SER A 3 -37.92 10.28 19.70
CA SER A 3 -37.26 11.02 18.60
C SER A 3 -37.58 12.54 18.58
N MET A 4 -38.74 12.96 19.09
CA MET A 4 -39.03 14.40 19.25
C MET A 4 -38.30 15.00 20.45
N PHE A 5 -38.09 14.22 21.52
CA PHE A 5 -37.34 14.67 22.70
C PHE A 5 -35.84 14.81 22.38
N ASN A 6 -35.22 13.87 21.66
CA ASN A 6 -33.80 14.01 21.29
C ASN A 6 -33.53 15.22 20.37
N LYS A 7 -34.48 15.64 19.54
CA LYS A 7 -34.33 16.84 18.69
C LYS A 7 -34.47 18.16 19.45
N LEU A 8 -35.01 18.16 20.67
CA LEU A 8 -35.07 19.36 21.53
C LEU A 8 -33.81 19.56 22.38
N PHE A 9 -32.94 18.54 22.50
CA PHE A 9 -31.80 18.54 23.42
C PHE A 9 -30.43 18.30 22.75
N THR A 10 -30.33 18.31 21.42
CA THR A 10 -29.01 18.40 20.74
C THR A 10 -28.46 19.82 20.89
N VAL A 11 -27.71 20.06 21.96
CA VAL A 11 -27.13 21.36 22.28
C VAL A 11 -25.86 21.55 21.44
N THR A 12 -25.93 22.39 20.41
CA THR A 12 -24.73 22.89 19.72
C THR A 12 -23.96 23.86 20.63
N HIS A 13 -22.68 24.18 20.36
CA HIS A 13 -21.97 25.22 21.13
C HIS A 13 -22.72 26.57 21.19
N ALA A 14 -23.52 26.89 20.16
CA ALA A 14 -24.41 28.04 20.15
C ALA A 14 -25.58 27.89 21.16
N ASP A 15 -26.07 26.68 21.38
CA ASP A 15 -27.10 26.39 22.37
C ASP A 15 -26.54 26.38 23.79
N GLN A 16 -25.28 25.98 24.01
CA GLN A 16 -24.61 26.13 25.31
C GLN A 16 -24.47 27.61 25.71
N ALA A 17 -24.12 28.46 24.74
CA ALA A 17 -24.08 29.91 24.95
C ALA A 17 -25.47 30.45 25.28
N ARG A 18 -26.52 30.08 24.53
CA ARG A 18 -27.92 30.48 24.79
C ARG A 18 -28.42 30.02 26.15
N VAL A 19 -28.13 28.78 26.54
CA VAL A 19 -28.46 28.23 27.86
C VAL A 19 -27.74 29.02 28.96
N ARG A 20 -26.47 29.37 28.77
CA ARG A 20 -25.72 30.25 29.69
C ARG A 20 -26.31 31.65 29.80
N THR A 21 -26.79 32.22 28.70
CA THR A 21 -27.49 33.52 28.73
C THR A 21 -28.84 33.42 29.43
N LEU A 22 -29.62 32.37 29.17
CA LEU A 22 -30.90 32.10 29.83
C LEU A 22 -30.74 31.93 31.35
N ILE A 23 -29.72 31.18 31.78
CA ILE A 23 -29.39 31.02 33.20
C ILE A 23 -29.00 32.38 33.81
N GLY A 24 -28.16 33.17 33.13
CA GLY A 24 -27.79 34.51 33.60
C GLY A 24 -28.99 35.47 33.73
N VAL A 25 -29.95 35.39 32.80
CA VAL A 25 -31.20 36.16 32.85
C VAL A 25 -32.08 35.70 34.01
N ALA A 26 -32.22 34.39 34.23
CA ALA A 26 -32.99 33.83 35.35
C ALA A 26 -32.42 34.26 36.70
N LEU A 27 -31.09 34.16 36.90
CA LEU A 27 -30.41 34.62 38.12
C LEU A 27 -30.63 36.13 38.36
N THR A 28 -30.60 36.92 37.28
CA THR A 28 -30.87 38.36 37.33
C THR A 28 -32.32 38.63 37.75
N MET A 29 -33.30 37.97 37.13
CA MET A 29 -34.72 38.13 37.49
C MET A 29 -35.00 37.70 38.92
N MET A 30 -34.42 36.60 39.38
CA MET A 30 -34.53 36.14 40.76
C MET A 30 -33.96 37.16 41.74
N SER A 31 -32.78 37.73 41.47
CA SER A 31 -32.20 38.78 42.33
C SER A 31 -33.06 40.04 42.39
N LEU A 32 -33.61 40.48 41.24
CA LEU A 32 -34.52 41.63 41.16
C LEU A 32 -35.83 41.37 41.90
N TYR A 33 -36.38 40.17 41.78
CA TYR A 33 -37.58 39.77 42.53
C TYR A 33 -37.32 39.74 44.04
N THR A 34 -36.18 39.21 44.48
CA THR A 34 -35.82 39.22 45.91
C THR A 34 -35.68 40.64 46.45
N VAL A 35 -35.01 41.52 45.70
CA VAL A 35 -34.89 42.94 46.07
C VAL A 35 -36.27 43.62 46.09
N TYR A 36 -37.13 43.31 45.12
CA TYR A 36 -38.48 43.84 45.05
C TYR A 36 -39.41 43.32 46.16
N ALA A 37 -39.33 42.03 46.50
CA ALA A 37 -40.06 41.44 47.61
C ALA A 37 -39.66 42.09 48.94
N LEU A 38 -38.35 42.30 49.16
CA LEU A 38 -37.83 43.07 50.29
C LEU A 38 -38.36 44.52 50.32
N LEU A 39 -38.56 45.13 49.16
CA LEU A 39 -39.13 46.47 49.04
C LEU A 39 -40.64 46.49 49.35
N LEU A 40 -41.40 45.47 48.94
CA LEU A 40 -42.85 45.37 49.19
C LEU A 40 -43.19 45.07 50.66
N GLU A 41 -42.44 44.19 51.31
CA GLU A 41 -42.55 43.98 52.77
C GLU A 41 -42.17 45.21 53.58
N SER A 42 -41.64 46.23 52.91
CA SER A 42 -41.11 47.45 53.49
C SER A 42 -41.93 48.70 53.19
N GLU A 43 -43.26 48.61 53.19
CA GLU A 43 -44.11 49.82 53.23
C GLU A 43 -43.80 50.78 54.41
N GLY A 44 -42.81 50.49 55.26
CA GLY A 44 -42.13 51.43 56.18
C GLY A 44 -40.60 51.59 56.02
N MET A 45 -39.97 51.28 54.87
CA MET A 45 -38.49 51.29 54.73
C MET A 45 -37.87 52.69 54.87
N GLY A 46 -38.54 53.71 54.33
CA GLY A 46 -38.13 55.11 54.47
C GLY A 46 -38.09 55.56 55.94
N GLU A 47 -39.07 55.12 56.74
CA GLU A 47 -39.10 55.38 58.18
C GLU A 47 -38.08 54.53 58.95
N SER A 48 -37.82 53.28 58.56
CA SER A 48 -36.85 52.42 59.27
C SER A 48 -35.38 52.78 59.02
N LEU A 49 -35.02 53.31 57.85
CA LEU A 49 -33.68 53.87 57.60
C LEU A 49 -33.45 55.13 58.44
N PHE A 50 -34.48 55.99 58.55
CA PHE A 50 -34.43 57.18 59.40
C PHE A 50 -34.43 56.82 60.89
N GLN A 51 -35.28 55.89 61.34
CA GLN A 51 -35.33 55.45 62.75
C GLN A 51 -34.11 54.62 63.17
N GLY A 52 -33.52 53.80 62.29
CA GLY A 52 -32.29 53.07 62.58
C GLY A 52 -31.07 53.99 62.76
N VAL A 53 -31.03 55.12 62.02
CA VAL A 53 -30.06 56.20 62.24
C VAL A 53 -30.32 56.94 63.56
N VAL A 54 -31.59 57.12 63.95
CA VAL A 54 -31.98 57.78 65.21
C VAL A 54 -31.76 56.88 66.44
N ASN A 55 -31.91 55.56 66.32
CA ASN A 55 -31.82 54.59 67.43
C ASN A 55 -30.45 53.90 67.57
N GLY A 56 -29.48 54.21 66.71
CA GLY A 56 -28.11 53.67 66.82
C GLY A 56 -27.93 52.23 66.32
N GLU A 57 -28.89 51.69 65.57
CA GLU A 57 -28.83 50.32 65.02
C GLU A 57 -28.02 50.26 63.72
N ILE A 58 -26.71 50.51 63.82
CA ILE A 58 -25.76 50.46 62.70
C ILE A 58 -25.83 49.12 61.94
N GLY A 59 -26.19 48.03 62.63
CA GLY A 59 -26.30 46.69 62.05
C GLY A 59 -27.34 46.57 60.94
N ALA A 60 -28.50 47.24 61.06
CA ALA A 60 -29.56 47.17 60.04
C ALA A 60 -29.14 47.87 58.74
N ILE A 61 -28.42 48.99 58.84
CA ILE A 61 -27.89 49.75 57.70
C ILE A 61 -26.82 48.91 56.97
N ILE A 62 -25.88 48.31 57.71
CA ILE A 62 -24.84 47.46 57.13
C ILE A 62 -25.45 46.24 56.43
N ALA A 63 -26.41 45.56 57.06
CA ALA A 63 -27.09 44.42 56.46
C ALA A 63 -27.82 44.79 55.17
N THR A 64 -28.51 45.93 55.16
CA THR A 64 -29.20 46.45 53.96
C THR A 64 -28.21 46.69 52.83
N VAL A 65 -27.15 47.46 53.07
CA VAL A 65 -26.13 47.77 52.06
C VAL A 65 -25.44 46.50 51.53
N ALA A 66 -25.17 45.52 52.40
CA ALA A 66 -24.60 44.24 52.03
C ALA A 66 -25.53 43.44 51.10
N THR A 67 -26.83 43.39 51.40
CA THR A 67 -27.84 42.71 50.57
C THR A 67 -27.94 43.34 49.18
N TYR A 68 -28.02 44.67 49.07
CA TYR A 68 -28.03 45.33 47.75
C TYR A 68 -26.71 45.12 47.00
N GLY A 69 -25.56 45.17 47.69
CA GLY A 69 -24.24 44.91 47.11
C GLY A 69 -24.11 43.50 46.54
N LEU A 70 -24.62 42.49 47.26
CA LEU A 70 -24.66 41.10 46.81
C LEU A 70 -25.55 40.94 45.57
N GLY A 71 -26.73 41.57 45.55
CA GLY A 71 -27.63 41.56 44.39
C GLY A 71 -26.99 42.15 43.13
N ILE A 72 -26.33 43.30 43.26
CA ILE A 72 -25.56 43.91 42.17
C ILE A 72 -24.42 42.99 41.71
N GLY A 73 -23.73 42.34 42.66
CA GLY A 73 -22.68 41.37 42.39
C GLY A 73 -23.16 40.16 41.56
N VAL A 74 -24.35 39.62 41.86
CA VAL A 74 -24.98 38.54 41.07
C VAL A 74 -25.21 39.00 39.63
N ILE A 75 -25.77 40.19 39.44
CA ILE A 75 -26.08 40.72 38.10
C ILE A 75 -24.81 40.93 37.28
N ILE A 76 -23.76 41.50 37.89
CA ILE A 76 -22.48 41.76 37.20
C ILE A 76 -21.80 40.44 36.82
N THR A 77 -21.73 39.48 37.74
CA THR A 77 -21.06 38.19 37.49
C THR A 77 -21.83 37.32 36.51
N ALA A 78 -23.17 37.33 36.57
CA ALA A 78 -24.03 36.65 35.60
C ALA A 78 -23.87 37.23 34.19
N ARG A 79 -23.81 38.57 34.04
CA ARG A 79 -23.57 39.23 32.74
C ARG A 79 -22.18 38.95 32.16
N ARG A 80 -21.18 38.71 33.02
CA ARG A 80 -19.82 38.30 32.59
C ARG A 80 -19.71 36.80 32.31
N GLY A 81 -20.81 36.05 32.42
CA GLY A 81 -20.86 34.61 32.21
C GLY A 81 -20.26 33.78 33.36
N LEU A 82 -19.85 34.38 34.47
CA LEU A 82 -19.28 33.68 35.61
C LEU A 82 -20.39 33.01 36.46
N ILE A 83 -21.07 32.01 35.87
CA ILE A 83 -22.28 31.39 36.44
C ILE A 83 -22.01 30.84 37.85
N ASP A 84 -20.91 30.10 38.02
CA ASP A 84 -20.54 29.52 39.32
C ASP A 84 -20.41 30.59 40.42
N THR A 85 -19.79 31.73 40.11
CA THR A 85 -19.63 32.85 41.06
C THR A 85 -20.95 33.57 41.32
N SER A 86 -21.77 33.77 40.28
CA SER A 86 -23.09 34.39 40.44
C SER A 86 -24.05 33.54 41.28
N GLY A 87 -23.98 32.21 41.19
CA GLY A 87 -24.76 31.30 42.02
C GLY A 87 -24.41 31.42 43.51
N TRP A 88 -23.12 31.50 43.85
CA TRP A 88 -22.67 31.72 45.23
C TRP A 88 -23.12 33.07 45.79
N LEU A 89 -23.02 34.14 45.00
CA LEU A 89 -23.47 35.47 45.41
C LEU A 89 -24.99 35.52 45.62
N LEU A 90 -25.77 34.76 44.85
CA LEU A 90 -27.23 34.69 44.98
C LEU A 90 -27.64 33.95 46.26
N ILE A 91 -26.96 32.86 46.59
CA ILE A 91 -27.18 32.15 47.85
C ILE A 91 -26.77 33.05 49.04
N GLY A 92 -25.63 33.73 48.92
CA GLY A 92 -25.20 34.72 49.91
C GLY A 92 -26.23 35.83 50.10
N LEU A 93 -26.81 36.32 48.99
CA LEU A 93 -27.88 37.31 49.00
C LEU A 93 -29.09 36.78 49.78
N TRP A 94 -29.56 35.57 49.49
CA TRP A 94 -30.73 35.00 50.17
C TRP A 94 -30.50 34.69 51.64
N LEU A 95 -29.31 34.20 52.00
CA LEU A 95 -28.94 34.03 53.40
C LEU A 95 -28.89 35.38 54.13
N ALA A 96 -28.28 36.41 53.53
CA ALA A 96 -28.22 37.75 54.10
C ALA A 96 -29.61 38.38 54.25
N SER A 97 -30.44 38.31 53.21
CA SER A 97 -31.84 38.74 53.23
C SER A 97 -32.64 38.02 54.32
N GLY A 98 -32.40 36.71 54.50
CA GLY A 98 -33.10 35.93 55.51
C GLY A 98 -32.72 36.23 56.93
N VAL A 99 -31.43 36.40 57.18
CA VAL A 99 -30.93 36.88 58.47
C VAL A 99 -31.51 38.27 58.76
N MET A 100 -31.56 39.16 57.77
CA MET A 100 -32.09 40.52 57.90
C MET A 100 -33.60 40.54 58.23
N LEU A 101 -34.41 39.78 57.49
CA LEU A 101 -35.85 39.65 57.75
C LEU A 101 -36.11 39.03 59.13
N GLY A 102 -35.35 37.99 59.46
CA GLY A 102 -35.44 37.30 60.74
C GLY A 102 -35.10 38.14 61.98
N PHE A 103 -34.07 38.99 61.89
CA PHE A 103 -33.74 39.94 62.97
C PHE A 103 -34.83 41.02 63.14
N ARG A 104 -35.50 41.42 62.05
CA ARG A 104 -36.52 42.49 62.05
C ARG A 104 -37.90 42.00 62.50
N ALA A 105 -38.33 40.82 62.05
CA ALA A 105 -39.64 40.23 62.36
C ALA A 105 -39.61 39.30 63.58
N GLY A 106 -38.43 39.01 64.15
CA GLY A 106 -38.27 38.15 65.32
C GLY A 106 -38.42 36.64 65.05
N PHE A 107 -38.59 36.24 63.78
CA PHE A 107 -38.94 34.87 63.36
C PHE A 107 -40.21 34.34 64.05
N THR A 108 -41.19 35.19 64.29
CA THR A 108 -42.41 34.80 65.01
C THR A 108 -43.40 34.03 64.15
N ASN A 109 -43.28 34.10 62.81
CA ASN A 109 -44.15 33.39 61.89
C ASN A 109 -43.39 32.25 61.18
N PRO A 110 -43.93 31.02 61.13
CA PRO A 110 -43.29 29.88 60.45
C PRO A 110 -43.03 30.11 58.94
N ASP A 111 -43.82 30.99 58.33
CA ASP A 111 -43.80 31.28 56.90
C ASP A 111 -42.52 32.01 56.45
N ASP A 112 -41.90 32.81 57.31
CA ASP A 112 -40.69 33.58 56.97
C ASP A 112 -39.46 32.66 56.80
N GLY A 113 -39.39 31.60 57.63
CA GLY A 113 -38.32 30.60 57.57
C GLY A 113 -38.45 29.64 56.39
N THR A 114 -39.69 29.30 56.00
CA THR A 114 -39.95 28.42 54.85
C THR A 114 -39.65 29.10 53.52
N LEU A 115 -39.95 30.40 53.38
CA LEU A 115 -39.68 31.17 52.17
C LEU A 115 -38.16 31.31 51.91
N LEU A 116 -37.37 31.48 52.98
CA LEU A 116 -35.90 31.51 52.89
C LEU A 116 -35.29 30.16 52.54
N MET A 117 -35.87 29.07 53.04
CA MET A 117 -35.45 27.71 52.71
C MET A 117 -35.72 27.39 51.24
N ILE A 118 -36.92 27.72 50.73
CA ILE A 118 -37.27 27.52 49.31
C ILE A 118 -36.29 28.27 48.41
N LEU A 119 -35.93 29.51 48.77
CA LEU A 119 -34.96 30.31 48.02
C LEU A 119 -33.56 29.69 48.05
N VAL A 120 -32.99 29.40 49.22
CA VAL A 120 -31.65 28.79 49.34
C VAL A 120 -31.55 27.48 48.56
N ILE A 121 -32.60 26.66 48.57
CA ILE A 121 -32.66 25.40 47.83
C ILE A 121 -32.74 25.63 46.32
N PHE A 122 -33.55 26.57 45.85
CA PHE A 122 -33.60 26.94 44.43
C PHE A 122 -32.24 27.43 43.91
N GLY A 123 -31.43 28.05 44.77
CA GLY A 123 -30.10 28.57 44.41
C GLY A 123 -29.06 27.48 44.31
N ALA A 124 -29.20 26.45 45.14
CA ALA A 124 -28.34 25.29 45.14
C ALA A 124 -28.44 24.48 43.82
N VAL A 125 -29.60 24.50 43.16
CA VAL A 125 -29.82 23.85 41.85
C VAL A 125 -28.87 24.40 40.76
N PHE A 126 -28.41 25.64 40.92
CA PHE A 126 -27.51 26.29 39.96
C PHE A 126 -26.01 26.05 40.25
N LEU A 127 -25.67 25.31 41.32
CA LEU A 127 -24.28 25.00 41.68
C LEU A 127 -23.88 23.57 41.28
N LYS A 128 -22.56 23.34 41.12
CA LYS A 128 -22.00 22.01 40.79
C LYS A 128 -22.31 20.96 41.88
N PRO A 129 -22.47 19.66 41.54
CA PRO A 129 -22.86 18.60 42.48
C PRO A 129 -22.00 18.52 43.76
N ARG A 130 -20.68 18.74 43.63
CA ARG A 130 -19.74 18.76 44.77
C ARG A 130 -20.07 19.83 45.80
N ASN A 131 -20.70 20.93 45.38
CA ASN A 131 -20.95 22.10 46.23
C ASN A 131 -22.29 22.00 46.98
N MET A 132 -23.24 21.18 46.50
CA MET A 132 -24.51 20.92 47.21
C MET A 132 -24.31 20.13 48.51
N MET A 133 -23.21 19.39 48.64
CA MET A 133 -22.84 18.67 49.87
C MET A 133 -22.67 19.59 51.09
N PHE A 134 -22.39 20.88 50.87
CA PHE A 134 -22.25 21.89 51.94
C PHE A 134 -23.56 22.63 52.25
N ILE A 135 -24.50 22.67 51.31
CA ILE A 135 -25.73 23.47 51.43
C ILE A 135 -26.82 22.71 52.18
N ILE A 136 -26.96 21.41 51.91
CA ILE A 136 -27.95 20.56 52.60
C ILE A 136 -27.72 20.54 54.12
N PRO A 137 -26.48 20.33 54.63
CA PRO A 137 -26.21 20.44 56.07
C PRO A 137 -26.47 21.84 56.63
N GLY A 138 -26.15 22.89 55.89
CA GLY A 138 -26.41 24.27 56.30
C GLY A 138 -27.91 24.57 56.46
N ALA A 139 -28.73 24.12 55.50
CA ALA A 139 -30.19 24.23 55.58
C ALA A 139 -30.78 23.42 56.74
N VAL A 140 -30.25 22.22 56.99
CA VAL A 140 -30.64 21.38 58.14
C VAL A 140 -30.25 22.03 59.47
N ILE A 141 -29.08 22.67 59.56
CA ILE A 141 -28.64 23.40 60.75
C ILE A 141 -29.55 24.61 60.99
N ILE A 142 -29.87 25.38 59.95
CA ILE A 142 -30.79 26.53 60.08
C ILE A 142 -32.16 26.06 60.56
N LEU A 143 -32.70 24.97 60.00
CA LEU A 143 -33.95 24.36 60.47
C LEU A 143 -33.87 23.88 61.92
N ALA A 144 -32.77 23.22 62.29
CA ALA A 144 -32.58 22.72 63.65
C ALA A 144 -32.51 23.88 64.65
N VAL A 145 -31.82 24.98 64.31
CA VAL A 145 -31.74 26.19 65.14
C VAL A 145 -33.11 26.87 65.24
N SER A 146 -33.84 27.01 64.14
CA SER A 146 -35.20 27.57 64.15
C SER A 146 -36.15 26.74 65.01
N ALA A 147 -36.13 25.40 64.86
CA ALA A 147 -36.96 24.48 65.64
C ALA A 147 -36.59 24.49 67.14
N LEU A 148 -35.30 24.50 67.48
CA LEU A 148 -34.82 24.60 68.86
C LEU A 148 -35.25 25.92 69.51
N ARG A 149 -35.22 27.04 68.76
CA ARG A 149 -35.62 28.35 69.29
C ARG A 149 -37.14 28.48 69.48
N LEU A 150 -37.94 27.92 68.58
CA LEU A 150 -39.40 27.82 68.76
C LEU A 150 -39.73 26.97 70.01
N SER A 151 -38.99 25.87 70.24
CA SER A 151 -39.18 25.04 71.43
C SER A 151 -38.88 25.76 72.75
N ALA A 152 -37.95 26.73 72.73
CA ALA A 152 -37.58 27.51 73.90
C ALA A 152 -38.64 28.57 74.29
N LEU A 153 -39.58 28.89 73.41
CA LEU A 153 -40.66 29.85 73.65
C LEU A 153 -41.96 29.20 74.17
N GLY A 154 -41.98 27.87 74.38
CA GLY A 154 -43.07 27.18 75.08
C GLY A 154 -44.34 26.92 74.27
N GLU A 155 -44.39 27.32 72.99
CA GLU A 155 -45.47 26.98 72.06
C GLU A 155 -44.95 26.03 70.99
N ILE A 156 -45.35 24.76 71.05
CA ILE A 156 -45.39 23.92 69.84
C ILE A 156 -46.71 23.15 69.86
N PRO A 157 -47.52 23.31 68.80
CA PRO A 157 -47.65 22.19 67.89
C PRO A 157 -47.35 22.68 66.48
N ILE A 158 -46.25 22.20 65.88
CA ILE A 158 -46.13 22.19 64.42
C ILE A 158 -47.38 21.45 63.94
N SER A 159 -48.24 22.12 63.20
CA SER A 159 -49.48 21.48 62.73
C SER A 159 -49.12 20.30 61.83
N PHE A 160 -49.95 19.24 61.82
CA PHE A 160 -49.72 18.11 60.90
C PHE A 160 -49.64 18.59 59.44
N GLU A 161 -50.34 19.66 59.10
CA GLU A 161 -50.30 20.32 57.79
C GLU A 161 -48.94 20.96 57.50
N GLU A 162 -48.32 21.65 58.46
CA GLU A 162 -46.96 22.21 58.31
C GLU A 162 -45.91 21.11 58.17
N PHE A 163 -45.98 20.06 59.00
CA PHE A 163 -45.06 18.92 58.91
C PHE A 163 -45.21 18.17 57.58
N ALA A 164 -46.45 17.97 57.12
CA ALA A 164 -46.74 17.35 55.83
C ALA A 164 -46.22 18.21 54.66
N SER A 165 -46.42 19.53 54.71
CA SER A 165 -45.93 20.48 53.69
C SER A 165 -44.41 20.43 53.58
N LEU A 166 -43.69 20.52 54.70
CA LEU A 166 -42.22 20.38 54.75
C LEU A 166 -41.77 19.03 54.16
N SER A 167 -42.40 17.94 54.56
CA SER A 167 -42.08 16.59 54.06
C SER A 167 -42.30 16.46 52.55
N PHE A 168 -43.41 17.01 52.01
CA PHE A 168 -43.68 17.03 50.57
C PHE A 168 -42.67 17.88 49.81
N GLN A 169 -42.25 19.02 50.37
CA GLN A 169 -41.19 19.85 49.79
C GLN A 169 -39.87 19.07 49.73
N PHE A 170 -39.45 18.41 50.82
CA PHE A 170 -38.24 17.59 50.84
C PHE A 170 -38.26 16.45 49.82
N VAL A 171 -39.40 15.74 49.69
CA VAL A 171 -39.58 14.69 48.68
C VAL A 171 -39.53 15.29 47.27
N GLY A 172 -40.20 16.42 47.02
CA GLY A 172 -40.17 17.12 45.74
C GLY A 172 -38.75 17.56 45.34
N ILE A 173 -37.97 18.07 46.31
CA ILE A 173 -36.58 18.48 46.12
C ILE A 173 -35.69 17.26 45.85
N GLY A 174 -35.87 16.16 46.58
CA GLY A 174 -35.14 14.91 46.35
C GLY A 174 -35.40 14.34 44.96
N VAL A 175 -36.65 14.41 44.49
CA VAL A 175 -37.03 13.98 43.13
C VAL A 175 -36.42 14.90 42.07
N LEU A 176 -36.50 16.22 42.23
CA LEU A 176 -35.88 17.18 41.30
C LEU A 176 -34.35 17.03 41.27
N PHE A 177 -33.71 16.75 42.40
CA PHE A 177 -32.28 16.45 42.48
C PHE A 177 -31.91 15.17 41.73
N LEU A 178 -32.68 14.09 41.91
CA LEU A 178 -32.46 12.83 41.20
C LEU A 178 -32.67 13.00 39.68
N LEU A 179 -33.68 13.78 39.27
CA LEU A 179 -33.90 14.08 37.86
C LEU A 179 -32.77 14.94 37.26
N PHE A 180 -32.32 15.98 37.98
CA PHE A 180 -31.23 16.85 37.52
C PHE A 180 -29.89 16.10 37.46
N GLN A 181 -29.57 15.28 38.46
CA GLN A 181 -28.40 14.40 38.42
C GLN A 181 -28.46 13.46 37.23
N ARG A 182 -29.62 12.81 37.01
CA ARG A 182 -29.80 11.89 35.89
C ARG A 182 -29.62 12.58 34.53
N THR A 183 -30.14 13.79 34.34
CA THR A 183 -29.95 14.57 33.11
C THR A 183 -28.49 14.99 32.89
N ARG A 184 -27.78 15.37 33.94
CA ARG A 184 -26.37 15.75 33.89
C ARG A 184 -25.44 14.57 33.60
N GLU A 185 -25.69 13.43 34.23
CA GLU A 185 -24.95 12.19 33.95
C GLU A 185 -25.14 11.76 32.49
N THR A 186 -26.37 11.85 31.95
CA THR A 186 -26.62 11.50 30.54
C THR A 186 -25.87 12.40 29.56
N GLU A 187 -25.82 13.72 29.77
CA GLU A 187 -25.11 14.65 28.87
C GLU A 187 -23.61 14.36 28.81
N THR A 188 -22.99 14.09 29.98
CA THR A 188 -21.56 13.79 30.04
C THR A 188 -21.22 12.41 29.48
N ALA A 189 -22.06 11.41 29.74
CA ALA A 189 -21.89 10.06 29.22
C ALA A 189 -22.06 10.01 27.71
N GLU A 190 -23.03 10.75 27.14
CA GLU A 190 -23.26 10.81 25.70
C GLU A 190 -22.11 11.48 24.95
N ALA A 191 -21.56 12.59 25.46
CA ALA A 191 -20.42 13.26 24.84
C ALA A 191 -19.16 12.37 24.89
N LEU A 192 -18.90 11.72 26.03
CA LEU A 192 -17.76 10.81 26.17
C LEU A 192 -17.91 9.57 25.28
N ASN A 193 -19.12 9.01 25.18
CA ASN A 193 -19.42 7.89 24.31
C ASN A 193 -19.27 8.27 22.84
N THR A 194 -19.65 9.48 22.44
CA THR A 194 -19.52 9.93 21.05
C THR A 194 -18.05 10.02 20.64
N ILE A 195 -17.21 10.64 21.47
CA ILE A 195 -15.75 10.70 21.23
C ILE A 195 -15.13 9.29 21.24
N ALA A 196 -15.55 8.44 22.18
CA ALA A 196 -15.09 7.05 22.24
C ALA A 196 -15.48 6.27 20.97
N GLN A 197 -16.70 6.48 20.46
CA GLN A 197 -17.19 5.84 19.25
C GLN A 197 -16.46 6.33 17.99
N GLU A 198 -16.19 7.65 17.88
CA GLU A 198 -15.37 8.19 16.79
C GLU A 198 -13.97 7.59 16.78
N ARG A 199 -13.33 7.49 17.96
CA ARG A 199 -12.01 6.85 18.10
C ARG A 199 -12.04 5.37 17.75
N LEU A 200 -13.09 4.65 18.15
CA LEU A 200 -13.28 3.26 17.79
C LEU A 200 -13.45 3.09 16.27
N ASN A 201 -14.22 3.97 15.61
CA ASN A 201 -14.36 3.95 14.17
C ASN A 201 -13.02 4.15 13.46
N LEU A 202 -12.21 5.12 13.89
CA LEU A 202 -10.86 5.36 13.35
C LEU A 202 -9.93 4.15 13.57
N ALA A 203 -10.00 3.51 14.74
CA ALA A 203 -9.26 2.29 15.02
C ALA A 203 -9.70 1.13 14.11
N THR A 204 -11.01 0.95 13.90
CA THR A 204 -11.52 -0.09 12.99
C THR A 204 -11.11 0.16 11.54
N LEU A 205 -11.12 1.42 11.09
CA LEU A 205 -10.63 1.80 9.76
C LEU A 205 -9.16 1.41 9.59
N THR A 206 -8.33 1.66 10.61
CA THR A 206 -6.92 1.27 10.61
C THR A 206 -6.75 -0.25 10.44
N THR A 207 -7.59 -1.05 11.10
CA THR A 207 -7.57 -2.52 10.96
C THR A 207 -8.12 -3.02 9.63
N GLN A 208 -9.11 -2.35 9.04
CA GLN A 208 -9.67 -2.71 7.74
C GLN A 208 -8.68 -2.42 6.61
N ILE A 209 -8.04 -1.25 6.64
CA ILE A 209 -6.94 -0.94 5.72
C ILE A 209 -5.78 -1.91 5.91
N ALA A 210 -5.45 -2.31 7.14
CA ALA A 210 -4.46 -3.36 7.38
C ALA A 210 -4.88 -4.71 6.75
N SER A 211 -6.17 -4.99 6.58
CA SER A 211 -6.62 -6.20 5.88
C SER A 211 -6.42 -6.13 4.36
N LEU A 212 -6.39 -4.93 3.75
CA LEU A 212 -6.03 -4.74 2.34
C LEU A 212 -4.60 -5.21 2.06
N VAL A 213 -3.71 -5.09 3.06
CA VAL A 213 -2.31 -5.58 3.00
C VAL A 213 -2.24 -7.08 2.71
N LEU A 214 -3.25 -7.85 3.17
CA LEU A 214 -3.33 -9.30 2.97
C LEU A 214 -3.94 -9.67 1.61
N GLN A 215 -4.56 -8.72 0.91
CA GLN A 215 -5.23 -8.98 -0.34
C GLN A 215 -4.27 -8.81 -1.50
N ARG A 216 -4.22 -9.81 -2.38
CA ARG A 216 -3.43 -9.79 -3.61
C ARG A 216 -4.15 -8.93 -4.65
N THR A 217 -4.08 -7.61 -4.50
CA THR A 217 -4.75 -6.62 -5.35
C THR A 217 -3.72 -5.81 -6.14
N ALA A 218 -4.13 -5.30 -7.30
CA ALA A 218 -3.30 -4.40 -8.10
C ALA A 218 -3.13 -3.05 -7.40
N LEU A 219 -2.01 -2.37 -7.64
CA LEU A 219 -1.64 -1.14 -6.92
C LEU A 219 -2.71 -0.04 -7.06
N ASN A 220 -3.25 0.14 -8.27
CA ASN A 220 -4.32 1.11 -8.53
C ASN A 220 -5.59 0.80 -7.72
N GLU A 221 -5.99 -0.47 -7.67
CA GLU A 221 -7.16 -0.91 -6.90
C GLU A 221 -6.96 -0.68 -5.40
N THR A 222 -5.76 -0.99 -4.87
CA THR A 222 -5.43 -0.73 -3.45
C THR A 222 -5.52 0.75 -3.11
N LEU A 223 -5.00 1.61 -3.98
CA LEU A 223 -5.01 3.07 -3.78
C LEU A 223 -6.45 3.63 -3.81
N ASP A 224 -7.24 3.23 -4.80
CA ASP A 224 -8.63 3.67 -4.96
C ASP A 224 -9.53 3.15 -3.83
N ALA A 225 -9.36 1.88 -3.43
CA ALA A 225 -10.07 1.32 -2.28
C ALA A 225 -9.75 2.10 -0.99
N SER A 226 -8.48 2.40 -0.76
CA SER A 226 -8.03 3.12 0.43
C SER A 226 -8.68 4.51 0.55
N VAL A 227 -8.62 5.34 -0.49
CA VAL A 227 -9.17 6.70 -0.42
C VAL A 227 -10.70 6.71 -0.26
N ASN A 228 -11.39 5.76 -0.90
CA ASN A 228 -12.85 5.65 -0.81
C ASN A 228 -13.31 5.10 0.55
N GLU A 229 -12.58 4.14 1.12
CA GLU A 229 -12.90 3.59 2.44
C GLU A 229 -12.71 4.62 3.54
N ILE A 230 -11.64 5.42 3.47
CA ILE A 230 -11.40 6.54 4.40
C ILE A 230 -12.54 7.55 4.31
N LEU A 231 -12.91 7.99 3.10
CA LEU A 231 -13.99 8.96 2.93
C LEU A 231 -15.34 8.41 3.42
N THR A 232 -15.61 7.13 3.19
CA THR A 232 -16.86 6.49 3.63
C THR A 232 -16.95 6.37 5.16
N LYS A 233 -15.85 6.04 5.84
CA LYS A 233 -15.82 5.81 7.29
C LYS A 233 -15.56 7.07 8.11
N TYR A 234 -14.97 8.10 7.49
CA TYR A 234 -14.67 9.37 8.13
C TYR A 234 -15.32 10.55 7.35
N PRO A 235 -16.64 10.73 7.46
CA PRO A 235 -17.40 11.71 6.67
C PRO A 235 -17.11 13.17 7.06
N ARG A 236 -16.31 13.42 8.11
CA ARG A 236 -15.81 14.75 8.44
C ARG A 236 -14.73 15.21 7.45
N ALA A 237 -14.01 14.28 6.81
CA ALA A 237 -13.28 14.59 5.59
C ALA A 237 -14.26 14.59 4.42
N TYR A 238 -14.13 15.56 3.52
CA TYR A 238 -14.94 15.59 2.30
C TYR A 238 -14.11 15.23 1.05
N HIS A 239 -12.78 15.20 1.19
CA HIS A 239 -11.86 14.87 0.11
C HIS A 239 -10.60 14.21 0.66
N VAL A 240 -10.17 13.12 0.01
CA VAL A 240 -9.00 12.32 0.39
C VAL A 240 -8.17 12.03 -0.86
N GLN A 241 -6.85 12.16 -0.75
CA GLN A 241 -5.92 11.92 -1.85
C GLN A 241 -4.68 11.16 -1.40
N ILE A 242 -4.08 10.39 -2.30
CA ILE A 242 -2.77 9.76 -2.09
C ILE A 242 -1.80 10.26 -3.15
N PHE A 243 -0.66 10.78 -2.70
CA PHE A 243 0.48 11.14 -3.52
C PHE A 243 1.59 10.12 -3.34
N LEU A 244 2.20 9.68 -4.44
CA LEU A 244 3.36 8.79 -4.42
C LEU A 244 4.59 9.52 -4.97
N LEU A 245 5.74 9.26 -4.36
CA LEU A 245 7.01 9.78 -4.86
C LEU A 245 7.42 9.05 -6.14
N ASP A 246 7.98 9.80 -7.08
CA ASP A 246 8.64 9.23 -8.24
C ASP A 246 9.95 8.52 -7.85
N GLU A 247 10.55 7.77 -8.78
CA GLU A 247 11.80 7.05 -8.53
C GLU A 247 12.96 7.99 -8.14
N SER A 248 12.95 9.23 -8.65
CA SER A 248 13.95 10.24 -8.28
C SER A 248 13.70 10.90 -6.91
N ARG A 249 12.53 10.66 -6.30
CA ARG A 249 12.05 11.26 -5.04
C ARG A 249 12.07 12.79 -5.03
N ARG A 250 11.91 13.40 -6.20
CA ARG A 250 11.86 14.86 -6.36
C ARG A 250 10.45 15.38 -6.48
N THR A 251 9.53 14.53 -6.91
CA THR A 251 8.15 14.90 -7.18
C THR A 251 7.19 13.91 -6.54
N ALA A 252 6.17 14.45 -5.88
CA ALA A 252 5.03 13.70 -5.37
C ALA A 252 3.91 13.80 -6.41
N ARG A 253 3.59 12.68 -7.07
CA ARG A 253 2.55 12.59 -8.09
C ARG A 253 1.26 12.07 -7.48
N LEU A 254 0.14 12.68 -7.84
CA LEU A 254 -1.18 12.20 -7.43
C LEU A 254 -1.42 10.81 -8.00
N ALA A 255 -1.73 9.85 -7.13
CA ALA A 255 -1.90 8.45 -7.46
C ALA A 255 -3.35 7.98 -7.30
N ALA A 256 -4.07 8.49 -6.29
CA ALA A 256 -5.52 8.30 -6.14
C ALA A 256 -6.17 9.52 -5.49
N SER A 257 -7.45 9.73 -5.75
CA SER A 257 -8.22 10.85 -5.19
C SER A 257 -9.72 10.57 -5.25
N THR A 258 -10.46 11.07 -4.27
CA THR A 258 -11.92 10.97 -4.23
C THR A 258 -12.63 12.05 -5.05
N GLY A 259 -13.87 11.80 -5.47
CA GLY A 259 -14.78 12.80 -6.06
C GLY A 259 -14.41 13.28 -7.48
N GLU A 260 -15.28 14.10 -8.08
CA GLU A 260 -15.11 14.61 -9.46
C GLU A 260 -13.84 15.46 -9.62
N VAL A 261 -13.52 16.28 -8.61
CA VAL A 261 -12.28 17.06 -8.57
C VAL A 261 -11.05 16.14 -8.59
N GLY A 262 -11.12 15.02 -7.87
CA GLY A 262 -10.05 14.03 -7.86
C GLY A 262 -9.80 13.41 -9.23
N ALA A 263 -10.87 13.03 -9.93
CA ALA A 263 -10.80 12.49 -11.29
C ALA A 263 -10.14 13.48 -12.27
N LEU A 264 -10.50 14.77 -12.19
CA LEU A 264 -9.90 15.82 -13.01
C LEU A 264 -8.39 16.00 -12.72
N LEU A 265 -7.99 15.96 -11.44
CA LEU A 265 -6.58 16.11 -11.04
C LEU A 265 -5.74 14.89 -11.46
N LEU A 266 -6.32 13.69 -11.43
CA LEU A 266 -5.68 12.47 -11.91
C LEU A 266 -5.46 12.52 -13.43
N GLU A 267 -6.46 12.94 -14.20
CA GLU A 267 -6.35 13.12 -15.66
C GLU A 267 -5.23 14.11 -16.03
N ARG A 268 -5.11 15.19 -15.26
CA ARG A 268 -4.06 16.21 -15.43
C ARG A 268 -2.68 15.78 -14.94
N LYS A 269 -2.52 14.56 -14.41
CA LYS A 269 -1.26 14.04 -13.82
C LYS A 269 -0.67 15.01 -12.80
N HIS A 270 -1.52 15.55 -11.93
CA HIS A 270 -1.12 16.54 -10.94
C HIS A 270 0.07 16.06 -10.10
N SER A 271 1.05 16.94 -9.88
CA SER A 271 2.25 16.64 -9.10
C SER A 271 2.80 17.89 -8.41
N LEU A 272 3.49 17.67 -7.30
CA LEU A 272 4.06 18.71 -6.45
C LEU A 272 5.53 18.39 -6.14
N PRO A 273 6.44 19.38 -6.13
CA PRO A 273 7.83 19.13 -5.75
C PRO A 273 7.96 18.78 -4.26
N VAL A 274 8.79 17.79 -3.96
CA VAL A 274 9.16 17.40 -2.59
C VAL A 274 9.91 18.55 -1.92
N GLY A 275 9.58 18.84 -0.66
CA GLY A 275 10.16 19.94 0.11
C GLY A 275 9.67 21.33 -0.30
N SER A 276 8.69 21.43 -1.22
CA SER A 276 8.08 22.73 -1.55
C SER A 276 7.22 23.27 -0.41
N GLN A 277 6.79 24.53 -0.51
CA GLN A 277 5.96 25.18 0.51
C GLN A 277 4.52 24.62 0.60
N SER A 278 4.10 23.75 -0.33
CA SER A 278 2.80 23.08 -0.22
C SER A 278 2.78 22.12 0.97
N VAL A 279 1.59 21.81 1.47
CA VAL A 279 1.40 20.85 2.58
C VAL A 279 2.02 19.50 2.21
N ILE A 280 1.72 19.00 1.00
CA ILE A 280 2.30 17.75 0.48
C ILE A 280 3.82 17.83 0.32
N GLY A 281 4.36 18.95 -0.18
CA GLY A 281 5.79 19.17 -0.31
C GLY A 281 6.51 19.11 1.03
N GLN A 282 5.95 19.77 2.06
CA GLN A 282 6.50 19.76 3.41
C GLN A 282 6.44 18.37 4.05
N VAL A 283 5.32 17.66 3.95
CA VAL A 283 5.18 16.30 4.51
C VAL A 283 6.18 15.34 3.87
N THR A 284 6.27 15.36 2.54
CA THR A 284 7.18 14.47 1.81
C THR A 284 8.65 14.81 2.02
N GLY A 285 8.97 16.09 2.26
CA GLY A 285 10.34 16.54 2.54
C GLY A 285 10.79 16.34 3.99
N LEU A 286 9.88 16.53 4.96
CA LEU A 286 10.18 16.45 6.40
C LEU A 286 9.92 15.07 7.00
N GLY A 287 9.04 14.26 6.39
CA GLY A 287 8.60 12.97 6.93
C GLY A 287 7.78 13.10 8.22
N LYS A 288 7.13 14.25 8.44
CA LYS A 288 6.32 14.57 9.62
C LYS A 288 4.91 14.99 9.20
N ILE A 289 3.95 14.81 10.11
CA ILE A 289 2.56 15.25 9.93
C ILE A 289 2.54 16.78 9.78
N VAL A 290 1.79 17.29 8.81
CA VAL A 290 1.57 18.73 8.63
C VAL A 290 0.07 18.99 8.59
N VAL A 291 -0.38 19.94 9.42
CA VAL A 291 -1.78 20.38 9.46
C VAL A 291 -1.82 21.87 9.14
N ALA A 292 -2.45 22.23 8.02
CA ALA A 292 -2.65 23.60 7.59
C ALA A 292 -4.10 24.02 7.81
N ARG A 293 -4.30 25.22 8.36
CA ARG A 293 -5.62 25.81 8.63
C ARG A 293 -5.76 27.10 7.84
N ALA A 294 -6.93 27.31 7.24
CA ALA A 294 -7.24 28.52 6.51
C ALA A 294 -7.05 29.76 7.40
N GLY A 295 -6.22 30.71 6.96
CA GLY A 295 -5.92 31.95 7.69
C GLY A 295 -4.76 31.87 8.70
N SER A 296 -4.09 30.72 8.86
CA SER A 296 -2.85 30.61 9.64
C SER A 296 -1.65 31.16 8.86
N THR A 297 -0.72 31.82 9.56
CA THR A 297 0.57 32.30 9.01
C THR A 297 1.69 31.27 9.13
N GLU A 298 1.51 30.20 9.92
CA GLU A 298 2.56 29.20 10.21
C GLU A 298 2.75 28.18 9.10
N THR A 299 1.71 27.93 8.29
CA THR A 299 1.77 27.06 7.13
C THR A 299 1.24 27.80 5.92
N VAL A 300 2.05 27.91 4.85
CA VAL A 300 1.61 28.53 3.60
C VAL A 300 0.61 27.58 2.91
N HIS A 301 -0.65 27.66 3.32
CA HIS A 301 -1.75 27.02 2.59
C HIS A 301 -2.00 27.81 1.31
N ARG A 302 -1.47 27.34 0.18
CA ARG A 302 -1.97 27.79 -1.12
C ARG A 302 -3.34 27.17 -1.32
N ARG A 303 -4.38 27.98 -1.14
CA ARG A 303 -5.77 27.58 -1.37
C ARG A 303 -5.89 26.94 -2.76
N ASN A 304 -6.18 25.65 -2.78
CA ASN A 304 -6.36 24.94 -4.04
C ASN A 304 -7.66 25.45 -4.69
N GLU A 305 -7.57 26.01 -5.89
CA GLU A 305 -8.74 26.57 -6.61
C GLU A 305 -9.85 25.54 -6.82
N PHE A 306 -9.49 24.25 -6.86
CA PHE A 306 -10.44 23.15 -7.05
C PHE A 306 -11.08 22.66 -5.74
N LEU A 307 -10.60 23.09 -4.57
CA LEU A 307 -11.11 22.68 -3.26
C LEU A 307 -11.34 23.92 -2.36
N PRO A 308 -12.32 24.79 -2.72
CA PRO A 308 -12.48 26.10 -2.10
C PRO A 308 -13.06 26.06 -0.68
N GLU A 309 -13.68 24.93 -0.31
CA GLU A 309 -14.36 24.72 0.98
C GLU A 309 -13.43 24.16 2.07
N THR A 310 -12.16 23.94 1.75
CA THR A 310 -11.15 23.44 2.70
C THR A 310 -10.89 24.49 3.78
N VAL A 311 -11.27 24.15 5.01
CA VAL A 311 -10.99 24.93 6.22
C VAL A 311 -9.72 24.41 6.90
N VAL A 312 -9.51 23.10 6.87
CA VAL A 312 -8.31 22.44 7.37
C VAL A 312 -7.88 21.32 6.41
N GLU A 313 -6.57 21.25 6.17
CA GLU A 313 -5.88 20.25 5.37
C GLU A 313 -4.87 19.56 6.29
N ALA A 314 -4.92 18.24 6.38
CA ALA A 314 -3.96 17.44 7.12
C ALA A 314 -3.32 16.44 6.18
N ALA A 315 -2.00 16.43 6.15
CA ALA A 315 -1.24 15.47 5.37
C ALA A 315 -0.34 14.62 6.26
N PHE A 316 -0.32 13.34 5.95
CA PHE A 316 0.37 12.31 6.71
C PHE A 316 1.40 11.63 5.80
N PRO A 317 2.66 11.50 6.22
CA PRO A 317 3.66 10.79 5.42
C PRO A 317 3.31 9.30 5.33
N LEU A 318 3.36 8.75 4.11
CA LEU A 318 3.30 7.31 3.87
C LEU A 318 4.71 6.75 4.03
N ARG A 319 4.94 5.90 5.05
CA ARG A 319 6.28 5.45 5.45
C ARG A 319 6.42 3.94 5.48
N ILE A 320 7.59 3.47 5.04
CA ILE A 320 8.04 2.08 5.17
C ILE A 320 9.37 2.11 5.92
N GLY A 321 9.35 1.73 7.19
CA GLY A 321 10.47 2.02 8.09
C GLY A 321 10.76 3.52 8.12
N ASP A 322 12.00 3.91 7.83
CA ASP A 322 12.42 5.31 7.79
C ASP A 322 12.17 6.00 6.43
N LEU A 323 11.71 5.24 5.43
CA LEU A 323 11.54 5.74 4.08
C LEU A 323 10.15 6.32 3.87
N VAL A 324 10.07 7.60 3.48
CA VAL A 324 8.84 8.22 2.96
C VAL A 324 8.65 7.82 1.50
N ILE A 325 7.53 7.18 1.17
CA ILE A 325 7.16 6.78 -0.20
C ILE A 325 6.08 7.67 -0.80
N GLY A 326 5.46 8.54 0.00
CA GLY A 326 4.36 9.38 -0.43
C GLY A 326 3.71 10.17 0.71
N ALA A 327 2.52 10.69 0.45
CA ALA A 327 1.70 11.37 1.44
C ALA A 327 0.21 11.06 1.24
N LEU A 328 -0.50 10.86 2.34
CA LEU A 328 -1.96 10.85 2.43
C LEU A 328 -2.41 12.28 2.71
N ASP A 329 -3.26 12.84 1.86
CA ASP A 329 -3.88 14.15 2.02
C ASP A 329 -5.35 13.99 2.43
N MET A 330 -5.77 14.74 3.44
CA MET A 330 -7.16 14.75 3.90
C MET A 330 -7.64 16.19 4.13
N GLN A 331 -8.80 16.52 3.56
CA GLN A 331 -9.37 17.85 3.62
C GLN A 331 -10.74 17.86 4.27
N SER A 332 -10.98 18.87 5.11
CA SER A 332 -12.23 19.02 5.85
C SER A 332 -12.75 20.45 5.84
N LYS A 333 -14.09 20.55 5.91
CA LYS A 333 -14.82 21.81 6.14
C LYS A 333 -14.92 22.14 7.64
N HIS A 334 -14.53 21.22 8.52
CA HIS A 334 -14.62 21.36 9.98
C HIS A 334 -13.24 21.64 10.57
N ILE A 335 -13.10 22.76 11.28
CA ILE A 335 -11.80 23.21 11.83
C ILE A 335 -11.19 22.25 12.87
N ASP A 336 -12.01 21.45 13.50
CA ASP A 336 -11.69 20.48 14.55
C ASP A 336 -11.58 19.04 14.03
N ALA A 337 -11.66 18.80 12.70
CA ALA A 337 -11.59 17.45 12.14
C ALA A 337 -10.27 16.72 12.48
N PHE A 338 -9.14 17.44 12.47
CA PHE A 338 -7.82 16.86 12.75
C PHE A 338 -7.27 17.42 14.06
N ALA A 339 -7.87 17.00 15.17
CA ALA A 339 -7.39 17.33 16.52
C ALA A 339 -6.06 16.63 16.83
N GLU A 340 -5.19 17.29 17.59
CA GLU A 340 -3.84 16.77 17.93
C GLU A 340 -3.87 15.38 18.56
N GLY A 341 -4.90 15.10 19.37
CA GLY A 341 -5.07 13.81 20.05
C GLY A 341 -5.37 12.64 19.11
N ASP A 342 -5.79 12.90 17.88
CA ASP A 342 -6.21 11.87 16.92
C ASP A 342 -5.21 11.71 15.77
N LEU A 343 -4.24 12.63 15.62
CA LEU A 343 -3.17 12.56 14.62
C LEU A 343 -2.40 11.22 14.62
N PRO A 344 -2.07 10.61 15.79
CA PRO A 344 -1.39 9.31 15.79
C PRO A 344 -2.22 8.18 15.14
N ILE A 345 -3.55 8.25 15.21
CA ILE A 345 -4.43 7.23 14.61
C ILE A 345 -4.43 7.39 13.09
N PHE A 346 -4.53 8.61 12.58
CA PHE A 346 -4.40 8.88 11.14
C PHE A 346 -3.00 8.57 10.61
N GLN A 347 -1.95 8.76 11.41
CA GLN A 347 -0.60 8.32 11.03
C GLN A 347 -0.51 6.79 10.95
N ALA A 348 -1.09 6.05 11.90
CA ALA A 348 -1.12 4.59 11.85
C ALA A 348 -1.89 4.08 10.61
N LEU A 349 -2.98 4.77 10.26
CA LEU A 349 -3.71 4.55 9.01
C LEU A 349 -2.80 4.76 7.78
N ALA A 350 -2.10 5.90 7.71
CA ALA A 350 -1.16 6.22 6.63
C ALA A 350 -0.02 5.19 6.53
N ASP A 351 0.53 4.74 7.66
CA ASP A 351 1.58 3.72 7.71
C ASP A 351 1.04 2.36 7.18
N ASN A 352 -0.20 1.96 7.51
CA ASN A 352 -0.81 0.75 6.96
C ASN A 352 -1.07 0.85 5.45
N ILE A 353 -1.50 2.01 4.95
CA ILE A 353 -1.66 2.26 3.50
C ILE A 353 -0.30 2.13 2.81
N ALA A 354 0.76 2.68 3.40
CA ALA A 354 2.11 2.59 2.84
C ALA A 354 2.58 1.13 2.69
N ILE A 355 2.30 0.29 3.68
CA ILE A 355 2.60 -1.15 3.64
C ILE A 355 1.76 -1.85 2.55
N ALA A 356 0.47 -1.53 2.43
CA ALA A 356 -0.40 -2.12 1.40
C ALA A 356 0.10 -1.78 -0.02
N ILE A 357 0.52 -0.53 -0.24
CA ILE A 357 1.11 -0.05 -1.49
C ILE A 357 2.42 -0.78 -1.82
N ASP A 358 3.29 -0.97 -0.83
CA ASP A 358 4.56 -1.70 -1.02
C ASP A 358 4.31 -3.14 -1.44
N ASN A 359 3.38 -3.81 -0.74
CA ASN A 359 3.01 -5.19 -1.04
C ASN A 359 2.42 -5.33 -2.45
N ALA A 360 1.49 -4.46 -2.84
CA ALA A 360 0.90 -4.47 -4.18
C ALA A 360 1.98 -4.27 -5.26
N ARG A 361 2.89 -3.31 -5.07
CA ARG A 361 4.00 -3.06 -5.99
C ARG A 361 4.96 -4.26 -6.08
N LEU A 362 5.28 -4.89 -4.95
CA LEU A 362 6.16 -6.05 -4.90
C LEU A 362 5.55 -7.26 -5.62
N ILE A 363 4.24 -7.46 -5.47
CA ILE A 363 3.49 -8.51 -6.17
C ILE A 363 3.56 -8.28 -7.68
N GLU A 364 3.21 -7.08 -8.16
CA GLU A 364 3.26 -6.75 -9.59
C GLU A 364 4.65 -6.95 -10.19
N GLN A 365 5.70 -6.52 -9.49
CA GLN A 365 7.09 -6.71 -9.92
C GLN A 365 7.48 -8.19 -9.99
N THR A 366 7.03 -8.99 -9.02
CA THR A 366 7.32 -10.41 -8.97
C THR A 366 6.62 -11.14 -10.10
N GLU A 367 5.36 -10.80 -10.40
CA GLU A 367 4.62 -11.37 -11.52
C GLU A 367 5.23 -11.00 -12.87
N ALA A 368 5.61 -9.73 -13.07
CA ALA A 368 6.27 -9.31 -14.30
C ALA A 368 7.58 -10.08 -14.55
N ARG A 369 8.40 -10.26 -13.50
CA ARG A 369 9.64 -11.06 -13.57
C ARG A 369 9.36 -12.54 -13.80
N ALA A 370 8.31 -13.10 -13.20
CA ALA A 370 7.93 -14.50 -13.41
C ALA A 370 7.53 -14.74 -14.87
N LEU A 371 6.75 -13.83 -15.46
CA LEU A 371 6.36 -13.88 -16.86
C LEU A 371 7.57 -13.75 -17.79
N GLU A 372 8.48 -12.83 -17.53
CA GLU A 372 9.73 -12.67 -18.29
C GLU A 372 10.58 -13.95 -18.25
N ASN A 373 10.76 -14.53 -17.06
CA ASN A 373 11.51 -15.78 -16.89
C ASN A 373 10.85 -16.96 -17.63
N GLU A 374 9.52 -17.05 -17.62
CA GLU A 374 8.81 -18.08 -18.37
C GLU A 374 9.07 -17.94 -19.87
N GLN A 375 9.01 -16.72 -20.41
CA GLN A 375 9.30 -16.45 -21.82
C GLN A 375 10.75 -16.81 -22.17
N LEU A 376 11.72 -16.42 -21.33
CA LEU A 376 13.13 -16.78 -21.52
C LEU A 376 13.33 -18.30 -21.48
N ALA A 377 12.68 -19.01 -20.57
CA ALA A 377 12.76 -20.47 -20.48
C ALA A 377 12.16 -21.15 -21.73
N GLN A 378 11.03 -20.64 -22.24
CA GLN A 378 10.43 -21.13 -23.48
C GLN A 378 11.37 -20.91 -24.68
N GLN A 379 11.98 -19.73 -24.80
CA GLN A 379 12.95 -19.42 -25.85
C GLN A 379 14.20 -20.31 -25.76
N ALA A 380 14.73 -20.52 -24.56
CA ALA A 380 15.88 -21.40 -24.34
C ALA A 380 15.57 -22.84 -24.76
N ASN A 381 14.38 -23.37 -24.43
CA ASN A 381 13.97 -24.70 -24.83
C ASN A 381 13.84 -24.86 -26.35
N LEU A 382 13.31 -23.85 -27.05
CA LEU A 382 13.24 -23.87 -28.52
C LEU A 382 14.63 -23.80 -29.15
N ALA A 383 15.51 -22.95 -28.64
CA ALA A 383 16.88 -22.83 -29.11
C ALA A 383 17.67 -24.14 -28.91
N LEU A 384 17.52 -24.80 -27.75
CA LEU A 384 18.14 -26.10 -27.48
C LEU A 384 17.70 -27.17 -28.47
N ARG A 385 16.40 -27.27 -28.74
CA ARG A 385 15.87 -28.22 -29.74
C ARG A 385 16.43 -27.97 -31.13
N GLU A 386 16.60 -26.71 -31.51
CA GLU A 386 17.19 -26.37 -32.81
C GLU A 386 18.67 -26.71 -32.87
N VAL A 387 19.43 -26.45 -31.80
CA VAL A 387 20.84 -26.86 -31.70
C VAL A 387 20.98 -28.39 -31.79
N GLU A 388 20.14 -29.16 -31.09
CA GLU A 388 20.13 -30.62 -31.16
C GLU A 388 19.77 -31.13 -32.57
N ARG A 389 18.79 -30.51 -33.23
CA ARG A 389 18.41 -30.82 -34.61
C ARG A 389 19.57 -30.58 -35.57
N LEU A 390 20.19 -29.39 -35.51
CA LEU A 390 21.33 -29.03 -36.34
C LEU A 390 22.54 -29.93 -36.09
N ASN A 391 22.81 -30.30 -34.82
CA ASN A 391 23.92 -31.18 -34.49
C ASN A 391 23.73 -32.59 -35.08
N ARG A 392 22.50 -33.12 -35.06
CA ARG A 392 22.17 -34.40 -35.72
C ARG A 392 22.33 -34.31 -37.24
N GLU A 393 21.82 -33.24 -37.86
CA GLU A 393 21.94 -33.01 -39.30
C GLU A 393 23.40 -32.90 -39.75
N LEU A 394 24.20 -32.08 -39.05
CA LEU A 394 25.64 -31.94 -39.30
C LEU A 394 26.39 -33.25 -39.07
N THR A 395 26.04 -34.01 -38.02
CA THR A 395 26.65 -35.32 -37.75
C THR A 395 26.38 -36.26 -38.93
N ALA A 396 25.11 -36.40 -39.34
CA ALA A 396 24.71 -37.25 -40.46
C ALA A 396 25.47 -36.88 -41.74
N GLN A 397 25.44 -35.60 -42.13
CA GLN A 397 26.10 -35.10 -43.33
C GLN A 397 27.63 -35.32 -43.28
N SER A 398 28.24 -35.13 -42.11
CA SER A 398 29.68 -35.26 -41.95
C SER A 398 30.16 -36.73 -42.02
N TRP A 399 29.31 -37.67 -41.63
CA TRP A 399 29.56 -39.10 -41.78
C TRP A 399 29.30 -39.57 -43.21
N GLU A 400 28.21 -39.10 -43.84
CA GLU A 400 27.91 -39.36 -45.24
C GLU A 400 29.08 -38.94 -46.15
N ASN A 401 29.58 -37.71 -45.98
CA ASN A 401 30.74 -37.21 -46.73
C ASN A 401 32.01 -38.04 -46.48
N PHE A 402 32.27 -38.40 -45.22
CA PHE A 402 33.46 -39.17 -44.86
C PHE A 402 33.44 -40.58 -45.47
N ILE A 403 32.28 -41.22 -45.52
CA ILE A 403 32.10 -42.53 -46.13
C ILE A 403 32.18 -42.40 -47.66
N ALA A 404 31.54 -41.39 -48.26
CA ALA A 404 31.56 -41.18 -49.71
C ALA A 404 32.97 -40.92 -50.28
N GLU A 405 33.86 -40.26 -49.52
CA GLU A 405 35.27 -40.08 -49.90
C GLU A 405 36.10 -41.37 -49.90
N ARG A 406 35.60 -42.45 -49.28
CA ARG A 406 36.27 -43.74 -49.17
C ARG A 406 35.46 -44.78 -49.93
N GLU A 407 35.70 -44.89 -51.23
CA GLU A 407 35.11 -45.93 -52.09
C GLU A 407 35.17 -47.33 -51.42
N ASP A 408 34.06 -47.74 -50.80
CA ASP A 408 33.70 -49.11 -50.42
C ASP A 408 34.59 -49.88 -49.40
N GLU A 409 35.43 -49.18 -48.61
CA GLU A 409 36.37 -49.81 -47.65
C GLU A 409 36.09 -49.49 -46.16
N SER A 410 34.96 -48.86 -45.84
CA SER A 410 34.63 -48.48 -44.45
C SER A 410 33.89 -49.61 -43.73
N GLY A 411 34.55 -50.75 -43.53
CA GLY A 411 33.99 -51.89 -42.80
C GLY A 411 35.03 -52.93 -42.41
N LEU A 412 34.73 -53.74 -41.41
CA LEU A 412 35.58 -54.84 -40.97
C LEU A 412 34.71 -56.09 -40.79
N THR A 413 35.01 -57.13 -41.56
CA THR A 413 34.47 -58.48 -41.30
C THR A 413 35.57 -59.33 -40.71
N LEU A 414 35.30 -59.85 -39.53
CA LEU A 414 36.17 -60.77 -38.80
C LEU A 414 35.50 -62.13 -38.76
N ASP A 415 36.01 -63.08 -39.54
CA ASP A 415 35.58 -64.47 -39.46
C ASP A 415 36.52 -65.21 -38.50
N LEU A 416 36.03 -65.50 -37.30
CA LEU A 416 36.79 -66.13 -36.22
C LEU A 416 36.98 -67.63 -36.46
N HIS A 417 36.09 -68.29 -37.20
CA HIS A 417 36.21 -69.72 -37.53
C HIS A 417 37.23 -69.95 -38.63
N ALA A 418 37.24 -69.10 -39.66
CA ALA A 418 38.22 -69.13 -40.75
C ALA A 418 39.52 -68.37 -40.42
N ASN A 419 39.56 -67.63 -39.31
CA ASN A 419 40.63 -66.72 -38.91
C ASN A 419 41.03 -65.73 -40.04
N THR A 420 40.03 -65.15 -40.72
CA THR A 420 40.24 -64.20 -41.81
C THR A 420 39.72 -62.81 -41.46
N ILE A 421 40.48 -61.79 -41.86
CA ILE A 421 40.13 -60.37 -41.67
C ILE A 421 39.93 -59.75 -43.05
N LYS A 422 38.74 -59.25 -43.32
CA LYS A 422 38.43 -58.48 -44.53
C LYS A 422 38.12 -57.03 -44.13
N ASN A 423 38.86 -56.07 -44.69
CA ASN A 423 38.63 -54.63 -44.49
C ASN A 423 37.48 -54.11 -45.38
N ARG A 424 36.43 -54.92 -45.52
CA ARG A 424 35.17 -54.60 -46.17
C ARG A 424 34.11 -55.44 -45.49
N ALA A 425 32.98 -54.84 -45.18
CA ALA A 425 31.78 -55.53 -44.74
C ALA A 425 30.71 -55.40 -45.83
N GLU A 426 30.10 -56.52 -46.20
CA GLU A 426 28.95 -56.50 -47.11
C GLU A 426 27.69 -56.12 -46.31
N TRP A 427 26.80 -55.34 -46.92
CA TRP A 427 25.53 -54.97 -46.29
C TRP A 427 24.61 -56.18 -46.21
N THR A 428 24.47 -56.75 -45.02
CA THR A 428 23.47 -57.77 -44.72
C THR A 428 22.08 -57.14 -44.53
N GLU A 429 21.04 -57.97 -44.61
CA GLU A 429 19.66 -57.52 -44.39
C GLU A 429 19.48 -56.99 -42.96
N THR A 430 20.09 -57.66 -41.98
CA THR A 430 20.09 -57.33 -40.55
C THR A 430 20.86 -56.03 -40.26
N LEU A 431 22.02 -55.79 -40.89
CA LEU A 431 22.72 -54.49 -40.85
C LEU A 431 21.86 -53.35 -41.41
N SER A 432 21.22 -53.58 -42.55
CA SER A 432 20.35 -52.59 -43.18
C SER A 432 19.11 -52.28 -42.35
N GLU A 433 18.53 -53.30 -41.71
CA GLU A 433 17.38 -53.20 -40.82
C GLU A 433 17.73 -52.40 -39.56
N ALA A 434 18.85 -52.72 -38.90
CA ALA A 434 19.31 -52.02 -37.70
C ALA A 434 19.56 -50.53 -37.94
N ILE A 435 20.14 -50.17 -39.09
CA ILE A 435 20.36 -48.75 -39.45
C ILE A 435 19.04 -48.04 -39.75
N ARG A 436 18.19 -48.65 -40.57
CA ARG A 436 16.95 -48.02 -41.05
C ARG A 436 15.96 -47.77 -39.91
N PHE A 437 15.88 -48.69 -38.96
CA PHE A 437 14.88 -48.65 -37.90
C PHE A 437 15.46 -48.28 -36.53
N ASN A 438 16.78 -48.08 -36.41
CA ASN A 438 17.46 -47.69 -35.18
C ASN A 438 17.08 -48.57 -33.97
N HIS A 439 17.19 -49.89 -34.12
CA HIS A 439 16.95 -50.84 -33.03
C HIS A 439 17.85 -52.05 -33.17
N VAL A 440 17.93 -52.82 -32.07
CA VAL A 440 18.69 -54.08 -32.05
C VAL A 440 17.88 -55.15 -32.77
N VAL A 441 18.48 -55.76 -33.79
CA VAL A 441 17.89 -56.85 -34.56
C VAL A 441 18.45 -58.16 -34.05
N GLN A 442 17.60 -59.16 -33.83
CA GLN A 442 17.99 -60.53 -33.50
C GLN A 442 17.35 -61.49 -34.49
N ARG A 443 18.16 -62.33 -35.13
CA ARG A 443 17.68 -63.30 -36.13
C ARG A 443 18.38 -64.64 -35.94
N GLN A 444 17.63 -65.72 -35.96
CA GLN A 444 18.19 -67.07 -35.89
C GLN A 444 18.47 -67.59 -37.29
N THR A 445 19.65 -68.15 -37.51
CA THR A 445 20.04 -68.78 -38.78
C THR A 445 19.55 -70.23 -38.84
N GLU A 446 19.44 -70.77 -40.05
CA GLU A 446 19.08 -72.19 -40.26
C GLU A 446 20.12 -73.17 -39.68
N ARG A 447 21.30 -72.68 -39.30
CA ARG A 447 22.40 -73.46 -38.71
C ARG A 447 22.42 -73.46 -37.18
N GLY A 448 21.46 -72.79 -36.53
CA GLY A 448 21.42 -72.66 -35.07
C GLY A 448 22.28 -71.54 -34.50
N GLU A 449 22.73 -70.60 -35.33
CA GLU A 449 23.45 -69.39 -34.87
C GLU A 449 22.45 -68.24 -34.67
N GLN A 450 22.73 -67.35 -33.72
CA GLN A 450 22.03 -66.08 -33.59
C GLN A 450 22.85 -64.94 -34.20
N ILE A 451 22.22 -64.21 -35.12
CA ILE A 451 22.69 -62.92 -35.62
C ILE A 451 22.13 -61.83 -34.70
N ILE A 452 23.00 -61.05 -34.08
CA ILE A 452 22.65 -59.84 -33.32
C ILE A 452 23.25 -58.64 -34.02
N THR A 453 22.40 -57.67 -34.33
CA THR A 453 22.85 -56.44 -34.97
C THR A 453 22.47 -55.24 -34.12
N VAL A 454 23.44 -54.38 -33.84
CA VAL A 454 23.26 -53.20 -33.00
C VAL A 454 23.66 -51.95 -33.80
N PRO A 455 22.84 -50.88 -33.81
CA PRO A 455 23.20 -49.64 -34.49
C PRO A 455 24.34 -48.94 -33.74
N ILE A 456 25.25 -48.33 -34.50
CA ILE A 456 26.33 -47.47 -33.99
C ILE A 456 25.82 -46.03 -34.00
N MET A 457 25.77 -45.42 -32.81
CA MET A 457 25.17 -44.11 -32.58
C MET A 457 26.22 -43.05 -32.26
N VAL A 458 26.10 -41.87 -32.89
CA VAL A 458 26.87 -40.67 -32.57
C VAL A 458 25.90 -39.53 -32.36
N ARG A 459 25.86 -38.97 -31.15
CA ARG A 459 25.00 -37.81 -30.81
C ARG A 459 23.52 -38.00 -31.22
N GLY A 460 23.01 -39.23 -31.05
CA GLY A 460 21.62 -39.57 -31.39
C GLY A 460 21.35 -39.80 -32.87
N GLN A 461 22.38 -39.84 -33.72
CA GLN A 461 22.30 -40.20 -35.13
C GLN A 461 22.93 -41.59 -35.37
N VAL A 462 22.25 -42.44 -36.14
CA VAL A 462 22.81 -43.73 -36.57
C VAL A 462 23.83 -43.47 -37.68
N VAL A 463 25.06 -43.93 -37.49
CA VAL A 463 26.17 -43.74 -38.45
C VAL A 463 26.68 -45.06 -39.03
N GLY A 464 26.24 -46.19 -38.48
CA GLY A 464 26.59 -47.53 -38.93
C GLY A 464 25.85 -48.58 -38.12
N ALA A 465 26.19 -49.84 -38.32
CA ALA A 465 25.72 -50.95 -37.48
C ALA A 465 26.85 -51.97 -37.33
N MET A 466 26.80 -52.72 -36.24
CA MET A 466 27.69 -53.85 -35.99
C MET A 466 26.85 -55.11 -35.88
N GLU A 467 27.35 -56.19 -36.46
CA GLU A 467 26.69 -57.49 -36.49
C GLU A 467 27.60 -58.53 -35.83
N PHE A 468 26.98 -59.43 -35.08
CA PHE A 468 27.65 -60.52 -34.38
C PHE A 468 26.90 -61.81 -34.64
N GLU A 469 27.64 -62.87 -34.85
CA GLU A 469 27.11 -64.24 -34.91
C GLU A 469 27.53 -64.95 -33.62
N VAL A 470 26.54 -65.49 -32.90
CA VAL A 470 26.74 -66.20 -31.63
C VAL A 470 26.13 -67.60 -31.76
N GLU A 471 26.92 -68.63 -31.46
CA GLU A 471 26.44 -70.01 -31.37
C GLU A 471 25.57 -70.15 -30.10
N SER A 472 24.26 -69.98 -30.25
CA SER A 472 23.28 -70.08 -29.16
C SER A 472 21.90 -70.45 -29.70
N ASP A 473 21.26 -71.45 -29.07
CA ASP A 473 19.90 -71.89 -29.39
C ASP A 473 18.82 -71.00 -28.76
N THR A 474 19.18 -70.09 -27.84
CA THR A 474 18.25 -69.19 -27.17
C THR A 474 18.61 -67.71 -27.37
N PRO A 475 17.60 -66.81 -27.46
CA PRO A 475 17.83 -65.37 -27.46
C PRO A 475 18.69 -64.89 -26.31
N LEU A 476 19.63 -63.98 -26.59
CA LEU A 476 20.44 -63.33 -25.58
C LEU A 476 19.56 -62.62 -24.53
N PRO A 477 19.92 -62.71 -23.25
CA PRO A 477 19.19 -62.02 -22.20
C PRO A 477 19.32 -60.50 -22.35
N PRO A 478 18.35 -59.72 -21.83
CA PRO A 478 18.34 -58.26 -21.94
C PRO A 478 19.62 -57.58 -21.42
N GLU A 479 20.23 -58.14 -20.39
CA GLU A 479 21.47 -57.61 -19.78
C GLU A 479 22.65 -57.64 -20.76
N ASP A 480 22.80 -58.72 -21.53
CA ASP A 480 23.86 -58.85 -22.54
C ASP A 480 23.61 -57.89 -23.71
N LEU A 481 22.35 -57.71 -24.11
CA LEU A 481 21.98 -56.74 -25.15
C LEU A 481 22.26 -55.29 -24.73
N GLU A 482 22.06 -54.97 -23.45
CA GLU A 482 22.38 -53.66 -22.89
C GLU A 482 23.90 -53.44 -22.87
N MET A 483 24.68 -54.46 -22.50
CA MET A 483 26.15 -54.42 -22.58
C MET A 483 26.64 -54.19 -24.02
N ILE A 484 26.11 -54.94 -25.00
CA ILE A 484 26.50 -54.77 -26.41
C ILE A 484 26.10 -53.37 -26.92
N ARG A 485 24.95 -52.85 -26.49
CA ARG A 485 24.52 -51.48 -26.81
C ARG A 485 25.51 -50.45 -26.27
N GLU A 486 25.94 -50.58 -25.02
CA GLU A 486 26.91 -49.67 -24.43
C GLU A 486 28.26 -49.71 -25.18
N VAL A 487 28.70 -50.90 -25.59
CA VAL A 487 29.90 -51.07 -26.43
C VAL A 487 29.71 -50.38 -27.78
N SER A 488 28.55 -50.51 -28.42
CA SER A 488 28.23 -49.83 -29.69
C SER A 488 28.25 -48.31 -29.55
N GLU A 489 27.71 -47.77 -28.44
CA GLU A 489 27.74 -46.33 -28.16
C GLU A 489 29.17 -45.81 -27.97
N ARG A 490 29.99 -46.54 -27.20
CA ARG A 490 31.42 -46.22 -27.01
C ARG A 490 32.19 -46.30 -28.34
N LEU A 491 31.87 -47.28 -29.19
CA LEU A 491 32.43 -47.42 -30.52
C LEU A 491 32.07 -46.22 -31.40
N GLY A 492 30.82 -45.76 -31.36
CA GLY A 492 30.38 -44.56 -32.07
C GLY A 492 31.20 -43.32 -31.69
N VAL A 493 31.40 -43.07 -30.39
CA VAL A 493 32.23 -41.96 -29.90
C VAL A 493 33.68 -42.09 -30.36
N ALA A 494 34.26 -43.29 -30.27
CA ALA A 494 35.63 -43.53 -30.72
C ALA A 494 35.79 -43.33 -32.23
N ALA A 495 34.81 -43.78 -33.02
CA ALA A 495 34.77 -43.64 -34.46
C ALA A 495 34.65 -42.15 -34.87
N GLU A 496 33.83 -41.37 -34.17
CA GLU A 496 33.72 -39.91 -34.39
C GLU A 496 35.03 -39.19 -34.08
N ASN A 497 35.68 -39.53 -32.97
CA ASN A 497 36.98 -38.96 -32.63
C ASN A 497 38.05 -39.31 -33.68
N ALA A 498 38.07 -40.55 -34.16
CA ALA A 498 38.98 -40.99 -35.21
C ALA A 498 38.73 -40.25 -36.53
N ARG A 499 37.45 -40.08 -36.92
CA ARG A 499 37.03 -39.31 -38.09
C ARG A 499 37.48 -37.86 -38.00
N LEU A 500 37.22 -37.19 -36.87
CA LEU A 500 37.65 -35.81 -36.61
C LEU A 500 39.17 -35.66 -36.66
N PHE A 501 39.90 -36.59 -36.06
CA PHE A 501 41.37 -36.58 -36.09
C PHE A 501 41.91 -36.72 -37.53
N GLN A 502 41.33 -37.65 -38.31
CA GLN A 502 41.73 -37.83 -39.71
C GLN A 502 41.42 -36.60 -40.57
N ASN A 503 40.26 -35.98 -40.38
CA ASN A 503 39.89 -34.75 -41.06
C ASN A 503 40.84 -33.59 -40.72
N ASN A 504 41.15 -33.40 -39.44
CA ASN A 504 42.11 -32.39 -38.98
C ASN A 504 43.50 -32.64 -39.58
N ARG A 505 43.95 -33.89 -39.61
CA ARG A 505 45.25 -34.25 -40.20
C ARG A 505 45.30 -33.97 -41.70
N ARG A 506 44.25 -34.32 -42.45
CA ARG A 506 44.14 -34.03 -43.88
C ARG A 506 44.15 -32.53 -44.16
N ALA A 507 43.39 -31.76 -43.38
CA ALA A 507 43.35 -30.30 -43.48
C ALA A 507 44.73 -29.68 -43.22
N ALA A 508 45.41 -30.08 -42.13
CA ALA A 508 46.75 -29.60 -41.81
C ALA A 508 47.79 -29.96 -42.90
N GLN A 509 47.70 -31.17 -43.46
CA GLN A 509 48.60 -31.61 -44.55
C GLN A 509 48.35 -30.81 -45.84
N ARG A 510 47.09 -30.48 -46.15
CA ARG A 510 46.72 -29.62 -47.27
C ARG A 510 47.28 -28.21 -47.10
N GLU A 511 47.12 -27.61 -45.92
CA GLU A 511 47.68 -26.28 -45.62
C GLU A 511 49.21 -26.27 -45.67
N ALA A 512 49.87 -27.27 -45.10
CA ALA A 512 51.33 -27.39 -45.15
C ALA A 512 51.83 -27.47 -46.60
N THR A 513 51.13 -28.21 -47.46
CA THR A 513 51.45 -28.32 -48.88
C THR A 513 51.28 -26.97 -49.60
N LEU A 514 50.18 -26.26 -49.35
CA LEU A 514 49.92 -24.94 -49.93
C LEU A 514 50.97 -23.91 -49.50
N ASN A 515 51.32 -23.87 -48.22
CA ASN A 515 52.35 -22.98 -47.70
C ASN A 515 53.74 -23.29 -48.28
N ALA A 516 54.07 -24.57 -48.47
CA ALA A 516 55.31 -24.98 -49.11
C ALA A 516 55.39 -24.48 -50.57
N ILE A 517 54.29 -24.60 -51.33
CA ILE A 517 54.21 -24.07 -52.70
C ILE A 517 54.35 -22.54 -52.69
N ALA A 518 53.62 -21.83 -51.82
CA ALA A 518 53.69 -20.38 -51.71
C ALA A 518 55.10 -19.88 -51.38
N THR A 519 55.79 -20.55 -50.45
CA THR A 519 57.17 -20.22 -50.07
C THR A 519 58.13 -20.39 -51.26
N ARG A 520 57.99 -21.47 -52.05
CA ARG A 520 58.80 -21.68 -53.27
C ARG A 520 58.52 -20.62 -54.34
N LEU A 521 57.27 -20.20 -54.48
CA LEU A 521 56.88 -19.12 -55.40
C LEU A 521 57.52 -17.78 -54.98
N GLN A 522 57.51 -17.46 -53.69
CA GLN A 522 58.09 -16.22 -53.16
C GLN A 522 59.62 -16.18 -53.20
N ALA A 523 60.27 -17.34 -53.05
CA ALA A 523 61.73 -17.45 -53.13
C ALA A 523 62.29 -17.37 -54.57
N SER A 524 61.42 -17.26 -55.57
CA SER A 524 61.78 -17.33 -56.99
C SER A 524 62.03 -15.94 -57.57
N ASN A 525 63.22 -15.72 -58.17
CA ASN A 525 63.69 -14.41 -58.63
C ASN A 525 63.37 -14.08 -60.11
N SER A 526 62.52 -14.86 -60.78
CA SER A 526 62.13 -14.63 -62.19
C SER A 526 60.69 -15.08 -62.44
N ILE A 527 59.97 -14.35 -63.29
CA ILE A 527 58.59 -14.67 -63.68
C ILE A 527 58.47 -16.07 -64.29
N ASP A 528 59.46 -16.51 -65.07
CA ASP A 528 59.46 -17.83 -65.71
C ASP A 528 59.58 -18.96 -64.66
N ASN A 529 60.39 -18.74 -63.62
CA ASN A 529 60.55 -19.70 -62.53
C ASN A 529 59.32 -19.72 -61.63
N VAL A 530 58.69 -18.57 -61.36
CA VAL A 530 57.40 -18.50 -60.63
C VAL A 530 56.32 -19.27 -61.37
N LEU A 531 56.19 -19.07 -62.69
CA LEU A 531 55.25 -19.80 -63.53
C LEU A 531 55.54 -21.31 -63.56
N GLY A 532 56.81 -21.69 -63.63
CA GLY A 532 57.25 -23.08 -63.57
C GLY A 532 56.94 -23.77 -62.23
N GLU A 533 57.18 -23.09 -61.11
CA GLU A 533 56.85 -23.59 -59.77
C GLU A 533 55.34 -23.64 -59.54
N ALA A 534 54.57 -22.66 -60.06
CA ALA A 534 53.11 -22.66 -59.97
C ALA A 534 52.52 -23.83 -60.75
N ALA A 535 53.02 -24.09 -61.96
CA ALA A 535 52.59 -25.24 -62.75
C ALA A 535 52.95 -26.58 -62.07
N ARG A 536 54.13 -26.69 -61.46
CA ARG A 536 54.52 -27.89 -60.69
C ARG A 536 53.63 -28.10 -59.47
N GLY A 537 53.42 -27.05 -58.67
CA GLY A 537 52.56 -27.12 -57.49
C GLY A 537 51.11 -27.48 -57.81
N LEU A 538 50.55 -26.93 -58.90
CA LEU A 538 49.20 -27.26 -59.37
C LEU A 538 49.11 -28.71 -59.89
N ARG A 539 50.14 -29.22 -60.56
CA ARG A 539 50.20 -30.63 -60.98
C ARG A 539 50.24 -31.56 -59.76
N GLU A 540 51.08 -31.24 -58.79
CA GLU A 540 51.25 -32.05 -57.56
C GLU A 540 49.99 -32.05 -56.69
N THR A 541 49.28 -30.92 -56.61
CA THR A 541 48.13 -30.78 -55.70
C THR A 541 46.79 -31.19 -56.32
N LEU A 542 46.59 -30.90 -57.61
CA LEU A 542 45.31 -31.12 -58.29
C LEU A 542 45.33 -32.30 -59.28
N GLY A 543 46.49 -32.95 -59.48
CA GLY A 543 46.63 -34.00 -60.48
C GLY A 543 46.37 -33.50 -61.90
N ALA A 544 46.57 -32.21 -62.17
CA ALA A 544 46.21 -31.61 -63.45
C ALA A 544 47.13 -32.13 -64.57
N ASN A 545 46.55 -32.87 -65.52
CA ASN A 545 47.27 -33.46 -66.65
C ASN A 545 47.78 -32.45 -67.67
N LYS A 546 47.17 -31.26 -67.73
CA LYS A 546 47.57 -30.16 -68.60
C LYS A 546 47.38 -28.84 -67.87
N ILE A 547 48.45 -28.05 -67.80
CA ILE A 547 48.45 -26.75 -67.13
C ILE A 547 48.99 -25.72 -68.11
N ALA A 548 48.22 -24.67 -68.37
CA ALA A 548 48.62 -23.54 -69.20
C ALA A 548 48.44 -22.26 -68.39
N ILE A 549 49.55 -21.57 -68.09
CA ILE A 549 49.54 -20.31 -67.36
C ILE A 549 50.01 -19.22 -68.33
N ARG A 550 49.23 -18.15 -68.51
CA ARG A 550 49.57 -17.00 -69.36
C ARG A 550 49.41 -15.71 -68.58
N ILE A 551 50.43 -14.86 -68.61
CA ILE A 551 50.41 -13.53 -68.01
C ILE A 551 50.51 -12.52 -69.17
N GLY A 552 49.52 -11.64 -69.30
CA GLY A 552 49.42 -10.66 -70.37
C GLY A 552 48.01 -10.54 -70.94
N THR A 553 47.79 -9.58 -71.83
CA THR A 553 46.50 -9.38 -72.49
C THR A 553 46.26 -10.45 -73.57
N PRO A 554 45.07 -11.09 -73.61
CA PRO A 554 44.75 -12.04 -74.67
C PRO A 554 44.78 -11.33 -76.03
N PRO A 555 45.30 -11.96 -77.09
CA PRO A 555 45.36 -11.34 -78.41
C PRO A 555 43.94 -10.99 -78.89
N ALA A 556 43.76 -9.78 -79.42
CA ALA A 556 42.51 -9.39 -80.06
C ALA A 556 42.20 -10.40 -81.17
N LYS A 557 40.97 -10.94 -81.19
CA LYS A 557 40.51 -11.88 -82.24
C LYS A 557 40.66 -11.24 -83.62
N SER A 558 41.77 -11.49 -84.30
CA SER A 558 41.96 -11.14 -85.71
C SER A 558 41.47 -12.30 -86.56
N GLY A 559 40.26 -12.17 -87.12
CA GLY A 559 39.72 -13.14 -88.07
C GLY A 559 38.21 -13.11 -88.18
N GLU A 560 37.64 -11.96 -88.55
CA GLU A 560 36.46 -11.97 -89.43
C GLU A 560 36.82 -12.85 -90.64
N MET A 561 36.16 -14.00 -90.74
CA MET A 561 36.08 -14.70 -92.01
C MET A 561 35.39 -13.76 -92.99
N ASN A 562 36.21 -13.27 -93.90
CA ASN A 562 35.81 -12.77 -95.21
C ASN A 562 34.88 -13.80 -95.87
N GLY A 563 33.59 -13.50 -95.86
CA GLY A 563 32.50 -14.32 -96.38
C GLY A 563 31.38 -13.44 -96.93
N GLY A 564 31.75 -12.41 -97.68
CA GLY A 564 30.84 -11.54 -98.43
C GLY A 564 31.16 -11.62 -99.91
N ALA A 565 30.41 -12.46 -100.61
CA ALA A 565 30.47 -12.62 -102.03
C ALA A 565 30.23 -11.30 -102.80
N ASN A 566 30.83 -11.29 -104.00
CA ASN A 566 30.19 -10.89 -105.26
C ASN A 566 30.61 -9.55 -105.88
N GLY A 567 31.22 -9.64 -107.07
CA GLY A 567 30.91 -8.72 -108.17
C GLY A 567 32.08 -8.17 -108.98
N GLY A 568 32.33 -8.77 -110.16
CA GLY A 568 32.72 -8.03 -111.38
C GLY A 568 34.22 -7.92 -111.65
N ASN A 569 34.90 -8.77 -112.43
CA ASN A 569 34.78 -9.10 -113.87
C ASN A 569 35.85 -8.40 -114.74
N GLY A 570 36.61 -9.24 -115.46
CA GLY A 570 37.28 -8.95 -116.74
C GLY A 570 38.76 -8.57 -116.65
N SER A 571 39.68 -9.01 -117.52
CA SER A 571 39.65 -9.96 -118.64
C SER A 571 41.06 -9.98 -119.25
N LYS A 572 41.59 -11.18 -119.53
CA LYS A 572 42.55 -11.56 -120.58
C LYS A 572 43.95 -10.90 -120.61
N ALA A 573 45.00 -11.72 -120.53
CA ALA A 573 45.61 -12.40 -121.69
C ALA A 573 46.48 -13.56 -121.21
#